data_AF-A0A817E6D2-F1
#
_entry.id   AF-A0A817E6D2-F1
#
_cell.length_a   1.000
_cell.length_b   1.000
_cell.length_c   1.000
_cell.angle_alpha   90.00
_cell.angle_beta   90.00
_cell.angle_gamma   90.00
#
_symmetry.space_group_name_H-M   'P 1'
#
loop_
_entity.id
_entity.type
_entity.pdbx_description
1 polymer ?
#
loop_
_entity_poly.entity_id
_entity_poly.type
_entity_poly.pdbx_seq_one_letter_code
_entity_poly.pdbx_strand_id
1 'polypeptide(L)'
;MNDLNDVKQTNRFLVSFIGNLINNFTQSPNNFRHTESIKDFAICLYVLGGKQVYEFIRLNLYGSIPNLTTLGELIKKSDTAFSEAEFYFGSLRQCHSQFGFCSENITEIIRKVEYDSKTNSFLGFTTPIDHSVSLPKFYQANTFNDLKTIYDTNEIAPL
;
A
#
# COMPACT_ATOMS: atom_id res chain seq x y z
N MET A 1 9.87 -17.25 36.54
CA MET A 1 8.46 -17.67 36.33
C MET A 1 7.74 -16.73 35.35
N ASN A 2 8.46 -16.12 34.39
CA ASN A 2 7.90 -15.29 33.31
C ASN A 2 7.97 -15.97 31.93
N ASP A 3 8.81 -17.00 31.76
CA ASP A 3 9.07 -17.62 30.44
C ASP A 3 7.91 -18.50 29.92
N LEU A 4 7.05 -19.04 30.80
CA LEU A 4 5.96 -19.93 30.37
C LEU A 4 4.76 -19.21 29.75
N ASN A 5 4.55 -17.93 30.10
CA ASN A 5 3.47 -17.12 29.53
C ASN A 5 3.87 -16.53 28.17
N ASP A 6 5.16 -16.25 27.97
CA ASP A 6 5.68 -15.72 26.72
C ASP A 6 5.61 -16.78 25.60
N VAL A 7 6.02 -18.03 25.90
CA VAL A 7 5.96 -19.18 24.96
C VAL A 7 4.53 -19.53 24.51
N LYS A 8 3.52 -19.30 25.37
CA LYS A 8 2.10 -19.47 25.01
C LYS A 8 1.63 -18.44 24.00
N GLN A 9 2.20 -17.24 24.01
CA GLN A 9 1.84 -16.15 23.10
C GLN A 9 2.58 -16.27 21.77
N THR A 10 3.85 -16.70 21.77
CA THR A 10 4.69 -16.85 20.57
C THR A 10 4.15 -17.87 19.56
N ASN A 11 3.47 -18.92 20.01
CA ASN A 11 2.97 -19.99 19.13
C ASN A 11 1.56 -19.76 18.58
N ARG A 12 0.86 -18.70 19.01
CA ARG A 12 -0.54 -18.49 18.62
C ARG A 12 -0.72 -18.26 17.12
N PHE A 13 0.20 -17.51 16.50
CA PHE A 13 0.18 -17.31 15.06
C PHE A 13 0.47 -18.61 14.30
N LEU A 14 1.54 -19.33 14.66
CA LEU A 14 1.91 -20.57 14.00
C LEU A 14 0.81 -21.64 14.07
N VAL A 15 0.17 -21.80 15.24
CA VAL A 15 -0.98 -22.69 15.42
C VAL A 15 -2.14 -22.26 14.52
N SER A 16 -2.44 -20.95 14.47
CA SER A 16 -3.48 -20.41 13.60
C SER A 16 -3.16 -20.61 12.11
N PHE A 17 -1.89 -20.45 11.72
CA PHE A 17 -1.41 -20.58 10.35
C PHE A 17 -1.51 -22.04 9.88
N ILE A 18 -0.98 -22.98 10.66
CA ILE A 18 -1.06 -24.41 10.38
C ILE A 18 -2.53 -24.87 10.36
N GLY A 19 -3.33 -24.43 11.33
CA GLY A 19 -4.76 -24.74 11.36
C GLY A 19 -5.52 -24.21 10.14
N ASN A 20 -5.20 -23.00 9.67
CA ASN A 20 -5.78 -22.43 8.46
C ASN A 20 -5.39 -23.23 7.21
N LEU A 21 -4.12 -23.61 7.11
CA LEU A 21 -3.60 -24.43 6.00
C LEU A 21 -4.33 -25.77 5.94
N ILE A 22 -4.45 -26.48 7.05
CA ILE A 22 -5.18 -27.76 7.13
C ILE A 22 -6.65 -27.58 6.73
N ASN A 23 -7.30 -26.55 7.27
CA ASN A 23 -8.70 -26.27 6.94
C ASN A 23 -8.90 -25.97 5.45
N ASN A 24 -8.01 -25.19 4.83
CA ASN A 24 -8.10 -24.87 3.41
C ASN A 24 -7.72 -26.07 2.54
N PHE A 25 -6.80 -26.93 2.97
CA PHE A 25 -6.42 -28.14 2.23
C PHE A 25 -7.61 -29.09 2.01
N THR A 26 -8.58 -29.08 2.94
CA THR A 26 -9.82 -29.87 2.83
C THR A 26 -10.91 -29.20 1.99
N GLN A 27 -10.71 -27.96 1.54
CA GLN A 27 -11.68 -27.16 0.82
C GLN A 27 -11.32 -27.02 -0.65
N SER A 28 -12.32 -26.72 -1.49
CA SER A 28 -12.05 -26.32 -2.87
C SER A 28 -11.32 -24.98 -2.91
N PRO A 29 -10.45 -24.73 -3.91
CA PRO A 29 -9.65 -23.50 -4.01
C PRO A 29 -10.44 -22.19 -3.97
N ASN A 30 -11.67 -22.21 -4.50
CA ASN A 30 -12.56 -21.04 -4.51
C ASN A 30 -13.14 -20.69 -3.14
N ASN A 31 -12.99 -21.57 -2.15
CA ASN A 31 -13.55 -21.42 -0.81
C ASN A 31 -12.51 -21.15 0.26
N PHE A 32 -11.23 -20.99 -0.11
CA PHE A 32 -10.17 -20.70 0.87
C PHE A 32 -10.50 -19.46 1.69
N ARG A 33 -10.37 -19.60 3.01
CA ARG A 33 -10.59 -18.52 3.96
C ARG A 33 -9.33 -18.31 4.76
N HIS A 34 -8.96 -17.05 4.95
CA HIS A 34 -7.79 -16.68 5.73
C HIS A 34 -8.22 -15.80 6.91
N THR A 35 -7.64 -16.05 8.08
CA THR A 35 -7.82 -15.19 9.26
C THR A 35 -7.11 -13.85 9.05
N GLU A 36 -7.50 -12.82 9.79
CA GLU A 36 -6.92 -11.48 9.63
C GLU A 36 -5.39 -11.48 9.85
N SER A 37 -4.93 -12.19 10.87
CA SER A 37 -3.49 -12.38 11.14
C SER A 37 -2.70 -12.94 9.94
N ILE A 38 -3.30 -13.84 9.16
CA ILE A 38 -2.68 -14.44 7.97
C ILE A 38 -2.68 -13.46 6.81
N LYS A 39 -3.73 -12.64 6.68
CA LYS A 39 -3.79 -11.56 5.68
C LYS A 39 -2.74 -10.49 5.96
N ASP A 40 -2.60 -10.06 7.21
CA ASP A 40 -1.57 -9.09 7.62
C ASP A 40 -0.17 -9.64 7.34
N PHE A 41 0.07 -10.90 7.72
CA PHE A 41 1.31 -11.60 7.39
C PHE A 41 1.57 -11.67 5.88
N ALA A 42 0.54 -11.95 5.08
CA ALA A 42 0.64 -12.01 3.63
C ALA A 42 1.00 -10.64 3.00
N ILE A 43 0.44 -9.55 3.51
CA ILE A 43 0.80 -8.19 3.08
C ILE A 43 2.28 -7.93 3.42
N CYS A 44 2.69 -8.19 4.66
CA CYS A 44 4.08 -8.00 5.09
C CYS A 44 5.06 -8.83 4.25
N LEU A 45 4.73 -10.10 4.00
CA LEU A 45 5.55 -10.99 3.18
C LEU A 45 5.70 -10.47 1.74
N TYR A 46 4.63 -9.96 1.15
CA TYR A 46 4.68 -9.40 -0.20
C TYR A 46 5.46 -8.09 -0.27
N VAL A 47 5.27 -7.19 0.69
CA VAL A 47 5.97 -5.90 0.74
C VAL A 47 7.46 -6.08 1.00
N LEU A 48 7.85 -6.97 1.92
CA LEU A 48 9.24 -7.16 2.31
C LEU A 48 9.98 -8.16 1.41
N GLY A 49 9.33 -9.26 1.03
CA GLY A 49 9.93 -10.33 0.21
C GLY A 49 9.71 -10.15 -1.30
N GLY A 50 8.77 -9.29 -1.69
CA GLY A 50 8.41 -9.09 -3.09
C GLY A 50 7.56 -10.23 -3.68
N LYS A 51 7.08 -9.99 -4.91
CA LYS A 51 6.19 -10.90 -5.63
C LYS A 51 6.74 -12.32 -5.80
N GLN A 52 8.04 -12.46 -6.06
CA GLN A 52 8.64 -13.77 -6.35
C GLN A 52 8.69 -14.67 -5.11
N VAL A 53 9.13 -14.12 -3.97
CA VAL A 53 9.14 -14.85 -2.70
C VAL A 53 7.73 -15.21 -2.28
N TYR A 54 6.79 -14.26 -2.44
CA TYR A 54 5.38 -14.49 -2.14
C TYR A 54 4.79 -15.66 -2.96
N GLU A 55 4.96 -15.64 -4.28
CA GLU A 55 4.46 -16.70 -5.16
C GLU A 55 5.15 -18.03 -4.90
N PHE A 56 6.46 -18.04 -4.63
CA PHE A 56 7.17 -19.25 -4.25
C PHE A 56 6.54 -19.91 -3.03
N ILE A 57 6.27 -19.14 -1.96
CA ILE A 57 5.63 -19.67 -0.75
C ILE A 57 4.19 -20.11 -1.06
N ARG A 58 3.41 -19.32 -1.79
CA ARG A 58 2.01 -19.64 -2.11
C ARG A 58 1.87 -20.95 -2.88
N LEU A 59 2.77 -21.20 -3.83
CA LEU A 59 2.76 -22.40 -4.67
C LEU A 59 3.24 -23.64 -3.91
N ASN A 60 4.22 -23.49 -3.00
CA ASN A 60 4.73 -24.61 -2.20
C ASN A 60 3.86 -24.93 -0.96
N LEU A 61 3.16 -23.93 -0.41
CA LEU A 61 2.24 -24.07 0.71
C LEU A 61 0.81 -23.76 0.25
N TYR A 62 0.24 -24.66 -0.53
CA TYR A 62 -1.05 -24.45 -1.18
C TYR A 62 -2.18 -24.16 -0.17
N GLY A 63 -2.92 -23.07 -0.39
CA GLY A 63 -4.01 -22.64 0.49
C GLY A 63 -3.58 -22.02 1.82
N SER A 64 -2.28 -21.80 2.04
CA SER A 64 -1.76 -21.17 3.27
C SER A 64 -1.92 -19.66 3.31
N ILE A 65 -1.80 -19.00 2.15
CA ILE A 65 -1.89 -17.55 2.00
C ILE A 65 -2.79 -17.18 0.82
N PRO A 66 -3.35 -15.95 0.80
CA PRO A 66 -4.23 -15.49 -0.27
C PRO A 66 -3.61 -15.56 -1.66
N ASN A 67 -4.45 -15.58 -2.70
CA ASN A 67 -3.97 -15.38 -4.07
C ASN A 67 -3.64 -13.90 -4.33
N LEU A 68 -2.92 -13.60 -5.42
CA LEU A 68 -2.50 -12.24 -5.77
C LEU A 68 -3.67 -11.27 -5.98
N THR A 69 -4.81 -11.74 -6.48
CA THR A 69 -6.01 -10.91 -6.66
C THR A 69 -6.54 -10.43 -5.31
N THR A 70 -6.76 -11.38 -4.39
CA THR A 70 -7.19 -11.10 -3.02
C THR A 70 -6.17 -10.24 -2.28
N LEU A 71 -4.87 -10.52 -2.45
CA LEU A 71 -3.81 -9.70 -1.86
C LEU A 71 -3.85 -8.26 -2.39
N GLY A 72 -4.05 -8.07 -3.70
CA GLY A 72 -4.18 -6.76 -4.30
C GLY A 72 -5.39 -5.99 -3.76
N GLU A 73 -6.51 -6.67 -3.51
CA GLU A 73 -7.67 -6.08 -2.84
C GLU A 73 -7.38 -5.70 -1.38
N LEU A 74 -6.65 -6.54 -0.65
CA LEU A 74 -6.25 -6.25 0.73
C LEU A 74 -5.34 -5.02 0.81
N ILE A 75 -4.34 -4.92 -0.07
CA ILE A 75 -3.45 -3.75 -0.16
C ILE A 75 -4.21 -2.49 -0.58
N LYS A 76 -5.20 -2.62 -1.46
CA LYS A 76 -6.06 -1.49 -1.84
C LYS A 76 -6.99 -1.06 -0.70
N LYS A 77 -7.40 -2.00 0.17
CA LYS A 77 -8.29 -1.75 1.30
C LYS A 77 -7.53 -1.19 2.51
N SER A 78 -6.25 -1.48 2.67
CA SER A 78 -5.44 -0.74 3.63
C SER A 78 -5.39 0.73 3.18
N ASP A 79 -5.79 1.65 4.06
CA ASP A 79 -5.74 3.12 3.88
C ASP A 79 -4.30 3.67 3.68
N THR A 80 -3.37 2.84 3.22
CA THR A 80 -1.96 3.13 3.00
C THR A 80 -1.68 3.58 1.56
N ALA A 81 -2.68 3.58 0.68
CA ALA A 81 -2.52 4.07 -0.68
C ALA A 81 -2.59 5.61 -0.69
N PHE A 82 -1.41 6.24 -0.61
CA PHE A 82 -1.29 7.70 -0.72
C PHE A 82 -1.51 8.14 -2.17
N SER A 83 -2.25 9.23 -2.34
CA SER A 83 -2.27 9.96 -3.60
C SER A 83 -1.07 10.92 -3.71
N GLU A 84 -0.71 11.31 -4.93
CA GLU A 84 0.37 12.28 -5.14
C GLU A 84 0.10 13.59 -4.39
N ALA A 85 1.16 14.16 -3.79
CA ALA A 85 1.10 15.35 -2.94
C ALA A 85 0.23 15.20 -1.67
N GLU A 86 -0.19 13.99 -1.30
CA GLU A 86 -0.93 13.75 -0.06
C GLU A 86 0.01 13.45 1.12
N PHE A 87 -0.16 14.20 2.22
CA PHE A 87 0.60 14.02 3.44
C PHE A 87 -0.33 13.65 4.60
N TYR A 88 -0.04 12.53 5.28
CA TYR A 88 -0.81 12.10 6.45
C TYR A 88 -0.15 12.50 7.76
N PHE A 89 -0.37 13.75 8.16
CA PHE A 89 0.13 14.28 9.44
C PHE A 89 -0.61 13.71 10.66
N GLY A 90 -1.73 13.00 10.48
CA GLY A 90 -2.54 12.44 11.56
C GLY A 90 -1.77 11.44 12.44
N SER A 91 -0.95 10.58 11.82
CA SER A 91 -0.11 9.62 12.53
C SER A 91 1.01 10.29 13.34
N LEU A 92 1.46 11.48 12.94
CA LEU A 92 2.52 12.19 13.66
C LEU A 92 2.08 12.67 15.05
N ARG A 93 0.77 12.74 15.33
CA ARG A 93 0.26 13.05 16.68
C ARG A 93 0.64 12.01 17.72
N GLN A 94 1.00 10.79 17.30
CA GLN A 94 1.52 9.77 18.19
C GLN A 94 2.97 10.08 18.62
N CYS A 95 3.72 10.82 17.81
CA CYS A 95 5.04 11.30 18.14
C CYS A 95 4.92 12.51 19.07
N HIS A 96 5.48 12.41 20.29
CA HIS A 96 5.42 13.47 21.31
C HIS A 96 6.41 14.63 21.03
N SER A 97 6.61 14.99 19.76
CA SER A 97 7.52 16.08 19.37
C SER A 97 6.72 17.28 18.90
N GLN A 98 7.08 18.47 19.40
CA GLN A 98 6.52 19.75 18.94
C GLN A 98 7.20 20.25 17.66
N PHE A 99 8.34 19.65 17.28
CA PHE A 99 9.13 20.04 16.13
C PHE A 99 9.46 18.82 15.26
N GLY A 100 9.36 18.98 13.95
CA GLY A 100 9.78 17.99 12.95
C GLY A 100 10.72 18.65 11.96
N PHE A 101 11.77 17.95 11.56
CA PHE A 101 12.64 18.34 10.46
C PHE A 101 12.28 17.49 9.25
N CYS A 102 12.01 18.13 8.12
CA CYS A 102 11.77 17.46 6.84
C CYS A 102 13.01 17.66 5.96
N SER A 103 13.59 16.57 5.47
CA SER A 103 14.56 16.63 4.37
C SER A 103 13.97 15.91 3.18
N GLU A 104 13.79 16.62 2.08
CA GLU A 104 13.40 16.03 0.81
C GLU A 104 14.66 15.64 0.03
N ASN A 105 14.71 14.41 -0.44
CA ASN A 105 15.75 13.95 -1.36
C ASN A 105 15.05 13.43 -2.61
N ILE A 106 15.37 14.02 -3.77
CA ILE A 106 14.77 13.65 -5.04
C ILE A 106 15.54 12.45 -5.57
N THR A 107 14.87 11.30 -5.62
CA THR A 107 15.37 10.15 -6.40
C THR A 107 15.10 10.43 -7.89
N GLU A 108 15.91 9.90 -8.80
CA GLU A 108 15.72 10.11 -10.23
C GLU A 108 14.35 9.55 -10.67
N ILE A 109 13.37 10.44 -10.83
CA ILE A 109 11.99 10.10 -11.21
C ILE A 109 11.94 9.99 -12.73
N ILE A 110 11.51 8.82 -13.23
CA ILE A 110 11.09 8.69 -14.63
C ILE A 110 9.83 9.55 -14.80
N ARG A 111 9.95 10.62 -15.59
CA ARG A 111 8.83 11.52 -15.89
C ARG A 111 7.74 10.76 -16.62
N LYS A 112 6.64 10.52 -15.93
CA LYS A 112 5.45 9.93 -16.53
C LYS A 112 4.24 10.70 -16.05
N VAL A 113 3.64 11.45 -16.96
CA VAL A 113 2.33 12.05 -16.73
C VAL A 113 1.30 10.93 -16.89
N GLU A 114 0.54 10.68 -15.84
CA GLU A 114 -0.55 9.69 -15.83
C GLU A 114 -1.86 10.37 -15.49
N TYR A 115 -2.97 9.89 -16.05
CA TYR A 115 -4.30 10.35 -15.66
C TYR A 115 -4.91 9.33 -14.68
N ASP A 116 -5.26 9.79 -13.48
CA ASP A 116 -5.98 9.00 -12.50
C ASP A 116 -7.49 9.22 -12.64
N SER A 117 -8.17 8.20 -13.17
CA SER A 117 -9.63 8.21 -13.35
C SER A 117 -10.41 8.23 -12.04
N LYS A 118 -9.82 7.84 -10.91
CA LYS A 118 -10.53 7.83 -9.62
C LYS A 118 -10.69 9.23 -9.04
N THR A 119 -9.65 10.04 -9.17
CA THR A 119 -9.61 11.42 -8.69
C THR A 119 -9.92 12.42 -9.80
N ASN A 120 -10.03 11.94 -11.04
CA ASN A 120 -10.23 12.73 -12.23
C ASN A 120 -9.15 13.82 -12.39
N SER A 121 -7.89 13.44 -12.13
CA SER A 121 -6.76 14.37 -12.11
C SER A 121 -5.52 13.81 -12.79
N PHE A 122 -4.64 14.69 -13.23
CA PHE A 122 -3.31 14.31 -13.70
C PHE A 122 -2.31 14.17 -12.56
N LEU A 123 -1.48 13.15 -12.69
CA LEU A 123 -0.33 12.83 -11.86
C LEU A 123 0.96 13.11 -12.63
N GLY A 124 2.03 13.48 -11.93
CA GLY A 124 3.36 13.71 -12.50
C GLY A 124 3.63 15.13 -12.99
N PHE A 125 2.74 16.08 -12.73
CA PHE A 125 3.00 17.52 -12.86
C PHE A 125 3.44 18.10 -11.51
N THR A 126 4.28 19.14 -11.53
CA THR A 126 4.64 19.86 -10.30
C THR A 126 3.42 20.59 -9.76
N THR A 127 2.85 20.10 -8.67
CA THR A 127 1.73 20.76 -7.98
C THR A 127 2.19 22.05 -7.31
N PRO A 128 1.38 23.12 -7.32
CA PRO A 128 1.66 24.31 -6.54
C PRO A 128 1.81 24.00 -5.04
N ILE A 129 2.65 24.80 -4.38
CA ILE A 129 2.93 24.68 -2.95
C ILE A 129 2.14 25.75 -2.22
N ASP A 130 1.40 25.35 -1.18
CA ASP A 130 0.75 26.24 -0.22
C ASP A 130 1.30 25.97 1.18
N HIS A 131 1.71 27.01 1.91
CA HIS A 131 2.33 26.89 3.24
C HIS A 131 3.45 25.83 3.36
N SER A 132 4.28 25.70 2.32
CA SER A 132 5.38 24.70 2.21
C SER A 132 4.92 23.25 2.03
N VAL A 133 3.65 23.02 1.68
CA VAL A 133 3.10 21.70 1.39
C VAL A 133 2.47 21.69 0.00
N SER A 134 2.75 20.64 -0.78
CA SER A 134 2.14 20.45 -2.10
C SER A 134 0.62 20.27 -2.02
N LEU A 135 -0.11 20.86 -2.95
CA LEU A 135 -1.57 20.74 -3.00
C LEU A 135 -2.00 19.43 -3.69
N PRO A 136 -2.68 18.50 -2.99
CA PRO A 136 -3.13 17.25 -3.59
C PRO A 136 -4.24 17.49 -4.61
N LYS A 137 -4.24 16.71 -5.69
CA LYS A 137 -5.30 16.70 -6.72
C LYS A 137 -5.56 18.08 -7.34
N PHE A 138 -4.51 18.88 -7.53
CA PHE A 138 -4.62 20.24 -8.08
C PHE A 138 -5.09 20.25 -9.55
N TYR A 139 -4.58 19.32 -10.36
CA TYR A 139 -4.86 19.23 -11.80
C TYR A 139 -6.08 18.38 -12.13
N GLN A 140 -7.24 18.73 -11.59
CA GLN A 140 -8.51 18.07 -11.91
C GLN A 140 -9.08 18.51 -13.25
N ALA A 141 -9.56 17.55 -14.05
CA ALA A 141 -10.10 17.81 -15.38
C ALA A 141 -11.52 17.25 -15.50
N ASN A 142 -12.54 18.10 -15.42
CA ASN A 142 -13.93 17.65 -15.49
C ASN A 142 -14.42 17.45 -16.94
N THR A 143 -13.68 17.98 -17.90
CA THR A 143 -13.95 17.83 -19.34
C THR A 143 -12.68 17.50 -20.12
N PHE A 144 -12.85 16.99 -21.34
CA PHE A 144 -11.73 16.76 -22.26
C PHE A 144 -10.97 18.04 -22.61
N ASN A 145 -11.67 19.19 -22.66
CA ASN A 145 -11.02 20.48 -22.94
C ASN A 145 -10.15 20.93 -21.77
N ASP A 146 -10.59 20.71 -20.53
CA ASP A 146 -9.76 20.94 -19.33
C ASP A 146 -8.53 20.05 -19.37
N LEU A 147 -8.73 18.77 -19.73
CA LEU A 147 -7.66 17.77 -19.83
C LEU A 147 -6.58 18.24 -20.82
N LYS A 148 -7.00 18.64 -22.02
CA LYS A 148 -6.10 19.15 -23.07
C LYS A 148 -5.40 20.43 -22.63
N THR A 149 -6.13 21.37 -22.05
CA THR A 149 -5.57 22.66 -21.61
C THR A 149 -4.52 22.45 -20.52
N ILE A 150 -4.79 21.60 -19.53
CA ILE A 150 -3.85 21.26 -18.46
C ILE A 150 -2.59 20.60 -19.04
N TYR A 151 -2.75 19.65 -19.95
CA TYR A 151 -1.62 18.94 -20.55
C TYR A 151 -0.74 19.87 -21.41
N ASP A 152 -1.35 20.73 -22.22
CA ASP A 152 -0.64 21.60 -23.16
C ASP A 152 0.03 22.81 -22.48
N THR A 153 -0.50 23.27 -21.33
CA THR A 153 -0.06 24.52 -20.68
C THR A 153 0.96 24.29 -19.55
N ASN A 154 0.95 23.13 -18.91
CA ASN A 154 1.83 22.88 -17.78
C ASN A 154 3.15 22.28 -18.24
N GLU A 155 4.25 22.91 -17.83
CA GLU A 155 5.57 22.33 -18.03
C GLU A 155 5.70 21.03 -17.22
N ILE A 156 6.19 20.01 -17.91
CA ILE A 156 6.72 18.83 -17.24
C ILE A 156 7.96 19.31 -16.46
N ALA A 157 8.03 19.04 -15.16
CA ALA A 157 9.07 19.53 -14.25
C ALA A 157 10.48 19.54 -14.90
N PRO A 158 11.27 20.62 -14.81
CA PRO A 158 12.62 20.71 -15.40
C PRO A 158 13.61 19.71 -14.79
N LEU A 159 14.71 19.42 -15.52
CA LEU A 159 15.75 18.42 -15.16
C LEU A 159 16.59 18.87 -13.97
#